data_AF-A0A4U0QBK4-F1
#
_entry.id   AF-A0A4U0QBK4-F1
#
_cell.length_a   1.000
_cell.length_b   1.000
_cell.length_c   1.000
_cell.angle_alpha   90.00
_cell.angle_beta   90.00
_cell.angle_gamma   90.00
#
_symmetry.space_group_name_H-M   'P 1'
#
loop_
_entity.id
_entity.type
_entity.pdbx_description
1 polymer ?
#
loop_
_entity_poly.entity_id
_entity_poly.type
_entity_poly.pdbx_seq_one_letter_code
_entity_poly.pdbx_strand_id
1 'polypeptide(L)'
;MNLYEIIRWGNDTPDPFNGGPDGQDTCFLVRAQSLEHAAVLADAQLARQPSTRVAAWAQAAYLLGIDCGSDTSARVLRGPYLQHAYRHGWRHWHRDAAEEAWVEQGE
;
A
#
# COMPACT_ATOMS: atom_id res chain seq x y z
N MET A 1 -13.63 0.96 -11.51
CA MET A 1 -12.94 1.33 -10.23
C MET A 1 -11.48 1.58 -10.55
N ASN A 2 -10.70 2.14 -9.64
CA ASN A 2 -9.26 2.28 -9.83
C ASN A 2 -8.52 1.09 -9.22
N LEU A 3 -7.38 0.76 -9.81
CA LEU A 3 -6.42 -0.19 -9.26
C LEU A 3 -5.29 0.60 -8.61
N TYR A 4 -5.05 0.30 -7.34
CA TYR A 4 -3.98 0.90 -6.56
C TYR A 4 -3.01 -0.18 -6.09
N GLU A 5 -1.71 0.12 -6.13
CA GLU A 5 -0.75 -0.55 -5.28
C GLU A 5 -0.64 0.24 -3.98
N ILE A 6 -1.06 -0.33 -2.86
CA ILE A 6 -0.97 0.27 -1.53
C ILE A 6 0.19 -0.38 -0.80
N ILE A 7 1.07 0.44 -0.23
CA ILE A 7 2.40 -0.01 0.15
C ILE A 7 2.72 0.49 1.56
N ARG A 8 3.29 -0.38 2.40
CA ARG A 8 3.95 -0.04 3.68
C ARG A 8 5.47 -0.20 3.57
N TRP A 9 6.25 0.73 4.14
CA TRP A 9 7.73 0.69 4.06
C TRP A 9 8.26 -0.45 4.88
N GLY A 10 9.07 -1.27 4.21
CA GLY A 10 9.65 -2.45 4.79
C GLY A 10 8.62 -3.52 5.15
N ASN A 11 9.07 -4.46 5.98
CA ASN A 11 8.28 -5.62 6.37
C ASN A 11 8.65 -6.14 7.78
N ASP A 12 7.86 -7.09 8.26
CA ASP A 12 7.97 -7.68 9.60
C ASP A 12 8.77 -8.99 9.65
N THR A 13 9.40 -9.41 8.54
CA THR A 13 10.26 -10.60 8.53
C THR A 13 11.38 -10.45 9.57
N PRO A 14 11.69 -11.50 10.36
CA PRO A 14 12.76 -11.43 11.36
C PRO A 14 14.17 -11.46 10.77
N ASP A 15 14.29 -11.62 9.44
CA ASP A 15 15.55 -11.63 8.72
C ASP A 15 16.29 -10.29 8.92
N PRO A 16 17.56 -10.31 9.35
CA PRO A 16 18.33 -9.09 9.63
C PRO A 16 18.80 -8.35 8.36
N PHE A 17 18.76 -8.99 7.19
CA PHE A 17 19.19 -8.42 5.91
C PHE A 17 18.01 -8.02 5.02
N ASN A 18 16.87 -8.71 5.14
CA ASN A 18 15.71 -8.55 4.25
C ASN A 18 14.45 -8.03 4.97
N GLY A 19 14.46 -7.98 6.30
CA GLY A 19 13.34 -7.56 7.13
C GLY A 19 13.54 -6.21 7.82
N GLY A 20 12.46 -5.64 8.33
CA GLY A 20 12.46 -4.31 8.94
C GLY A 20 12.29 -3.18 7.92
N PRO A 21 12.58 -1.93 8.31
CA PRO A 21 12.28 -0.74 7.51
C PRO A 21 13.08 -0.66 6.20
N ASP A 22 14.28 -1.24 6.16
CA ASP A 22 15.15 -1.25 4.97
C ASP A 22 14.97 -2.51 4.09
N GLY A 23 14.05 -3.39 4.48
CA GLY A 23 13.72 -4.59 3.72
C GLY A 23 12.85 -4.32 2.50
N GLN A 24 12.33 -5.39 1.89
CA GLN A 24 11.27 -5.25 0.88
C GLN A 24 10.01 -4.63 1.48
N ASP A 25 9.28 -3.88 0.68
CA ASP A 25 8.03 -3.25 1.13
C ASP A 25 6.89 -4.26 1.18
N THR A 26 5.91 -3.96 2.03
CA THR A 26 4.68 -4.75 2.12
C THR A 26 3.63 -4.13 1.22
N CYS A 27 3.29 -4.82 0.13
CA CYS A 27 2.40 -4.32 -0.92
C CYS A 27 1.04 -5.03 -0.92
N PHE A 28 0.03 -4.30 -1.40
CA PHE A 28 -1.31 -4.78 -1.66
C PHE A 28 -1.79 -4.26 -3.01
N LEU A 29 -2.36 -5.15 -3.84
CA LEU A 29 -3.14 -4.74 -5.00
C LEU A 29 -4.58 -4.54 -4.55
N VAL A 30 -5.07 -3.31 -4.63
CA VAL A 30 -6.39 -2.93 -4.12
C VAL A 30 -7.22 -2.33 -5.24
N ARG A 31 -8.48 -2.76 -5.31
CA ARG A 31 -9.49 -2.10 -6.13
C ARG A 31 -10.37 -1.24 -5.26
N ALA A 32 -10.50 0.04 -5.60
CA ALA A 32 -11.33 0.98 -4.85
C ALA A 32 -11.82 2.15 -5.73
N GLN A 33 -12.73 2.95 -5.17
CA GLN A 33 -13.23 4.17 -5.84
C GLN A 33 -12.29 5.36 -5.65
N SER A 34 -11.52 5.38 -4.56
CA SER A 34 -10.57 6.43 -4.24
C SER A 34 -9.34 5.86 -3.53
N LEU A 35 -8.31 6.68 -3.41
CA LEU A 35 -7.09 6.39 -2.67
C LEU A 35 -7.39 6.09 -1.20
N GLU A 36 -8.20 6.92 -0.55
CA GLU A 36 -8.55 6.81 0.87
C GLU A 36 -9.25 5.49 1.14
N HIS A 37 -10.18 5.10 0.27
CA HIS A 37 -10.87 3.83 0.40
C HIS A 37 -9.90 2.65 0.19
N ALA A 38 -8.95 2.75 -0.76
CA ALA A 38 -7.93 1.72 -0.92
C ALA A 38 -7.03 1.59 0.32
N ALA A 39 -6.60 2.73 0.88
CA ALA A 39 -5.77 2.79 2.08
C ALA A 39 -6.47 2.17 3.29
N VAL A 40 -7.75 2.50 3.53
CA VAL A 40 -8.55 1.91 4.63
C VAL A 40 -8.58 0.38 4.54
N LEU A 41 -8.73 -0.18 3.34
CA LEU A 41 -8.75 -1.64 3.15
C LEU A 41 -7.40 -2.29 3.45
N ALA A 42 -6.29 -1.65 3.08
CA ALA A 42 -4.94 -2.15 3.36
C ALA A 42 -4.55 -1.96 4.83
N ASP A 43 -4.81 -0.79 5.42
CA ASP A 43 -4.56 -0.48 6.82
C ASP A 43 -5.32 -1.45 7.74
N ALA A 44 -6.54 -1.83 7.39
CA ALA A 44 -7.30 -2.85 8.13
C ALA A 44 -6.64 -4.23 8.11
N GLN A 45 -5.86 -4.57 7.08
CA GLN A 45 -5.06 -5.80 7.07
C GLN A 45 -3.77 -5.64 7.90
N LEU A 46 -3.08 -4.50 7.74
CA LEU A 46 -1.84 -4.20 8.46
C LEU A 46 -2.07 -4.13 9.98
N ALA A 47 -3.18 -3.55 10.43
CA ALA A 47 -3.54 -3.46 11.84
C ALA A 47 -3.77 -4.83 12.51
N ARG A 48 -4.03 -5.90 11.75
CA ARG A 48 -4.18 -7.27 12.28
C ARG A 48 -2.84 -7.93 12.60
N GLN A 49 -1.75 -7.39 12.06
CA GLN A 49 -0.39 -7.91 12.23
C GLN A 49 0.55 -6.77 12.63
N PRO A 50 0.36 -6.21 13.85
CA PRO A 50 1.20 -5.11 14.31
C PRO A 50 2.65 -5.58 14.47
N SER A 51 3.57 -4.74 14.00
CA SER A 51 5.00 -4.94 14.13
C SER A 51 5.61 -3.82 14.94
N THR A 52 6.66 -4.12 15.71
CA THR A 52 7.48 -3.10 16.38
C THR A 52 8.57 -2.55 15.47
N ARG A 53 8.78 -3.15 14.29
CA ARG A 53 9.85 -2.78 13.34
C ARG A 53 9.38 -1.85 12.23
N VAL A 54 8.09 -1.89 11.90
CA VAL A 54 7.49 -1.15 10.78
C VAL A 54 6.09 -0.67 11.17
N ALA A 55 5.59 0.33 10.46
CA ALA A 55 4.26 0.89 10.70
C ALA A 55 3.14 -0.15 10.59
N ALA A 56 2.01 0.10 11.25
CA ALA A 56 0.78 -0.68 11.09
C ALA A 56 -0.19 -0.05 10.08
N TRP A 57 0.34 0.81 9.19
CA TRP A 57 -0.41 1.59 8.20
C TRP A 57 0.46 1.78 6.95
N ALA A 58 -0.18 2.09 5.81
CA ALA A 58 0.48 2.23 4.50
C ALA A 58 0.99 3.65 4.23
N GLN A 59 2.21 3.82 3.72
CA GLN A 59 2.86 5.12 3.51
C GLN A 59 2.80 5.66 2.08
N ALA A 60 2.60 4.82 1.05
CA ALA A 60 2.28 5.28 -0.31
C ALA A 60 1.17 4.46 -0.95
N ALA A 61 0.68 5.07 -2.01
CA ALA A 61 -0.18 4.44 -2.97
C ALA A 61 0.21 4.87 -4.38
N TYR A 62 0.19 3.92 -5.31
CA TYR A 62 0.41 4.14 -6.73
C TYR A 62 -0.89 3.84 -7.49
N LEU A 63 -1.33 4.75 -8.37
CA LEU A 63 -2.48 4.51 -9.25
C LEU A 63 -2.01 3.76 -10.49
N LEU A 64 -2.31 2.46 -10.54
CA LEU A 64 -1.91 1.56 -11.63
C LEU A 64 -2.79 1.71 -12.86
N GLY A 65 -4.03 2.18 -12.69
CA GLY A 65 -4.97 2.42 -13.76
C GLY A 65 -6.42 2.17 -13.37
N ILE A 66 -7.25 1.91 -14.38
CA ILE A 66 -8.69 1.67 -14.22
C ILE A 66 -8.95 0.16 -14.35
N ASP A 67 -9.68 -0.42 -13.39
CA ASP A 67 -10.23 -1.76 -13.51
C ASP A 67 -11.38 -1.77 -14.52
N CYS A 68 -11.21 -2.52 -15.60
CA CYS A 68 -12.19 -2.77 -16.65
C CYS A 68 -13.05 -4.03 -16.42
N GLY A 69 -12.88 -4.70 -15.27
CA GLY A 69 -13.71 -5.84 -14.88
C GLY A 69 -15.17 -5.46 -14.63
N SER A 70 -16.05 -6.46 -14.71
CA SER A 70 -17.48 -6.29 -14.44
C SER A 70 -17.82 -6.17 -12.95
N ASP A 71 -16.90 -6.60 -12.08
CA ASP A 71 -17.07 -6.56 -10.64
C ASP A 71 -16.72 -5.17 -10.09
N THR A 72 -17.68 -4.60 -9.37
CA THR A 72 -17.63 -3.23 -8.86
C THR A 72 -17.44 -3.18 -7.34
N SER A 73 -17.06 -4.28 -6.70
CA SER A 73 -16.80 -4.32 -5.25
C SER A 73 -15.38 -3.86 -4.92
N ALA A 74 -15.24 -2.94 -3.95
CA ALA A 74 -13.94 -2.53 -3.45
C ALA A 74 -13.37 -3.64 -2.54
N ARG A 75 -12.13 -4.07 -2.79
CA ARG A 75 -11.45 -5.09 -1.99
C ARG A 75 -9.94 -5.14 -2.26
N VAL A 76 -9.21 -5.75 -1.34
CA VAL A 76 -7.87 -6.27 -1.60
C VAL A 76 -7.98 -7.41 -2.60
N LEU A 77 -7.35 -7.26 -3.76
CA LEU A 77 -7.30 -8.28 -4.81
C LEU A 77 -6.13 -9.25 -4.59
N ARG A 78 -5.01 -8.74 -4.05
CA ARG A 78 -3.81 -9.51 -3.71
C ARG A 78 -3.07 -8.82 -2.56
N GLY A 79 -2.50 -9.62 -1.65
CA GLY A 79 -1.62 -9.14 -0.59
C GLY A 79 -1.99 -9.69 0.80
N PRO A 80 -1.13 -9.49 1.81
CA PRO A 80 0.18 -8.83 1.71
C PRO A 80 1.18 -9.64 0.87
N TYR A 81 2.03 -8.97 0.10
CA TYR A 81 3.21 -9.58 -0.55
C TYR A 81 4.42 -8.66 -0.38
N LEU A 82 5.62 -9.24 -0.41
CA LEU A 82 6.87 -8.51 -0.27
C LEU A 82 7.50 -8.22 -1.62
N GLN A 83 7.78 -6.95 -1.89
CA GLN A 83 8.46 -6.50 -3.10
C GLN A 83 9.02 -5.10 -2.90
N HIS A 84 10.09 -4.72 -3.60
CA HIS A 84 10.48 -3.30 -3.66
C HIS A 84 9.43 -2.52 -4.45
N ALA A 85 8.89 -1.47 -3.83
CA ALA A 85 7.93 -0.58 -4.47
C ALA A 85 8.53 0.02 -5.75
N TYR A 86 7.92 -0.28 -6.90
CA TYR A 86 8.42 0.18 -8.18
C TYR A 86 7.59 1.35 -8.69
N ARG A 87 8.16 2.56 -8.64
CA ARG A 87 7.54 3.78 -9.15
C ARG A 87 7.74 3.88 -10.67
N HIS A 88 6.83 3.32 -11.46
CA HIS A 88 6.89 3.39 -12.93
C HIS A 88 6.07 4.58 -13.50
N GLY A 89 6.51 5.81 -13.23
CA GLY A 89 5.84 7.02 -13.77
C GLY A 89 4.36 7.15 -13.43
N TRP A 90 3.86 6.36 -12.46
CA TRP A 90 2.48 6.41 -12.03
C TRP A 90 2.26 7.62 -11.13
N ARG A 91 1.03 8.13 -11.17
CA ARG A 91 0.55 9.05 -10.13
C ARG A 91 0.63 8.35 -8.78
N HIS A 92 1.19 9.04 -7.81
CA HIS A 92 1.46 8.45 -6.51
C HIS A 92 1.32 9.49 -5.41
N TRP A 93 1.03 9.00 -4.20
CA TRP A 93 0.79 9.81 -3.02
C TRP A 93 1.54 9.23 -1.84
N HIS A 94 2.06 10.10 -0.99
CA HIS A 94 2.65 9.73 0.30
C HIS A 94 1.85 10.37 1.45
N ARG A 95 1.93 9.79 2.64
CA ARG A 95 1.51 10.43 3.90
C ARG A 95 2.52 10.08 4.99
N ASP A 96 2.78 11.01 5.92
CA ASP A 96 3.81 10.84 6.95
C ASP A 96 3.25 10.23 8.26
N ALA A 97 1.93 10.26 8.45
CA ALA A 97 1.22 9.56 9.52
C ALA A 97 -0.07 8.88 9.03
N ALA A 98 -0.59 7.94 9.83
CA ALA A 98 -1.78 7.16 9.47
C ALA A 98 -3.02 8.03 9.22
N GLU A 99 -3.20 9.07 10.02
CA GLU A 99 -4.35 9.98 9.97
C GLU A 99 -4.11 11.21 9.08
N GLU A 100 -2.89 11.39 8.57
CA GLU A 100 -2.57 12.53 7.73
C GLU A 100 -3.10 12.39 6.30
N ALA A 101 -3.27 13.54 5.65
CA ALA A 101 -3.75 13.60 4.29
C ALA A 101 -2.70 13.05 3.30
N TRP A 102 -3.19 12.40 2.26
CA TRP A 102 -2.36 11.97 1.14
C TRP A 102 -1.89 13.16 0.31
N VAL A 103 -0.58 13.28 0.15
CA VAL A 103 0.06 14.31 -0.66
C VAL A 103 0.50 13.70 -1.99
N GLU A 104 -0.09 14.16 -3.09
CA GLU A 104 0.34 13.77 -4.43
C GLU A 104 1.76 14.25 -4.66
N GLN A 105 2.60 13.33 -5.12
CA GLN A 105 4.00 13.61 -5.40
C GLN A 105 4.13 14.00 -6.87
N GLY A 106 4.86 15.08 -7.16
CA GLY A 106 5.13 15.52 -8.53
C GLY A 106 5.93 14.48 -9.33
N GLU A 107 5.82 14.57 -10.67
CA GLU A 107 6.62 13.75 -11.60
C GLU A 107 8.13 13.90 -11.37
#